data_AF-A0A3D3PBN1-F1
#
_entry.id   AF-A0A3D3PBN1-F1
#
_cell.length_a   1.000
_cell.length_b   1.000
_cell.length_c   1.000
_cell.angle_alpha   90.00
_cell.angle_beta   90.00
_cell.angle_gamma   90.00
#
_symmetry.space_group_name_H-M   'P 1'
#
loop_
_entity.id
_entity.type
_entity.pdbx_description
1 polymer ?
#
loop_
_entity_poly.entity_id
_entity_poly.type
_entity_poly.pdbx_seq_one_letter_code
_entity_poly.pdbx_strand_id
1 'polypeptide(L)' 'MKVELNRLNNAVHFEAIAPSSTVKVQIDGSEAIGGEGLGVRPMELVL' A
#
# COMPACT_ATOMS: atom_id res chain seq x y z
N MET A 1 14.65 -3.22 11.20
CA MET A 1 13.64 -3.34 10.14
C MET A 1 12.28 -2.99 10.71
N LYS A 2 11.91 -1.70 10.72
CA LYS A 2 10.57 -1.25 11.11
C LYS A 2 9.96 -0.59 9.89
N VAL A 3 8.80 -1.05 9.46
CA VAL A 3 8.01 -0.45 8.37
C VAL A 3 6.67 -0.06 8.97
N GLU A 4 6.16 1.09 8.59
CA GLU A 4 4.87 1.60 9.04
C GLU A 4 3.89 1.58 7.87
N LEU A 5 2.69 1.02 8.11
CA LEU A 5 1.60 0.97 7.14
C LEU A 5 0.46 1.83 7.66
N ASN A 6 0.13 2.89 6.93
CA ASN A 6 -0.94 3.82 7.25
C ASN A 6 -2.10 3.59 6.30
N ARG A 7 -3.25 3.15 6.83
CA ARG A 7 -4.47 3.02 6.04
C ARG A 7 -5.01 4.41 5.73
N LEU A 8 -5.22 4.73 4.46
CA LEU A 8 -5.60 6.08 4.00
C LEU A 8 -7.11 6.27 3.86
N ASN A 9 -7.88 5.19 3.70
CA ASN A 9 -9.33 5.24 3.49
C ASN A 9 -10.05 4.06 4.17
N ASN A 10 -11.37 4.00 3.99
CA ASN A 10 -12.20 2.88 4.46
C ASN A 10 -12.13 1.64 3.55
N ALA A 11 -11.47 1.74 2.40
CA ALA A 11 -11.13 0.64 1.51
C ALA A 11 -9.77 0.02 1.91
N VAL A 12 -9.12 -0.72 1.03
CA VAL A 12 -7.84 -1.41 1.29
C VAL A 12 -6.61 -0.66 0.76
N HIS A 13 -6.66 0.68 0.78
CA HIS A 13 -5.55 1.54 0.36
C HIS A 13 -4.64 1.90 1.55
N PHE A 14 -3.36 1.60 1.42
CA PHE A 14 -2.32 1.80 2.44
C PHE A 14 -1.12 2.55 1.87
N GLU A 15 -0.56 3.45 2.68
CA GLU A 15 0.74 4.07 2.45
C GLU A 15 1.80 3.39 3.32
N ALA A 16 2.86 2.89 2.70
CA ALA A 16 4.01 2.29 3.37
C ALA A 16 5.18 3.27 3.47
N ILE A 17 5.78 3.35 4.67
CA ILE A 17 6.96 4.18 4.97
C ILE A 17 8.03 3.31 5.63
N ALA A 18 9.27 3.45 5.19
CA ALA A 18 10.42 2.74 5.76
C ALA A 18 11.56 3.71 6.08
N PRO A 19 12.32 3.53 7.19
CA PRO A 19 13.46 4.38 7.52
C PRO A 19 14.59 4.38 6.47
N SER A 20 14.62 3.36 5.61
CA SER A 20 15.64 3.20 4.57
C SER A 20 15.43 4.09 3.34
N SER A 21 14.30 4.78 3.23
CA SER A 21 13.98 5.61 2.06
C SER A 21 12.99 6.72 2.42
N THR A 22 13.06 7.85 1.74
CA THR A 22 12.02 8.90 1.82
C THR A 22 10.83 8.60 0.90
N VAL A 23 10.92 7.55 0.07
CA VAL A 23 9.87 7.15 -0.85
C VAL A 23 8.72 6.50 -0.09
N LYS A 24 7.52 7.03 -0.32
CA LYS A 24 6.26 6.46 0.15
C LYS A 24 5.69 5.54 -0.92
N VAL A 25 5.32 4.33 -0.55
CA VAL A 25 4.77 3.36 -1.50
C VAL A 25 3.27 3.19 -1.26
N GLN A 26 2.49 3.37 -2.33
CA GLN A 26 1.04 3.20 -2.28
C GLN A 26 0.69 1.75 -2.62
N ILE A 27 -0.06 1.12 -1.73
CA ILE A 27 -0.46 -0.28 -1.82
C ILE A 27 -1.98 -0.34 -1.78
N ASP A 28 -2.60 -1.01 -2.73
CA ASP A 28 -4.06 -1.14 -2.78
C ASP A 28 -4.50 -2.53 -3.25
N GLY A 29 -5.72 -2.90 -2.89
CA GLY A 29 -6.39 -4.07 -3.40
C GLY A 29 -7.02 -3.83 -4.76
N SER A 30 -7.47 -4.91 -5.40
CA SER A 30 -8.27 -4.80 -6.63
C SER A 30 -9.70 -4.30 -6.32
N GLU A 31 -10.32 -3.63 -7.29
CA GLU A 31 -11.73 -3.21 -7.21
C GLU A 31 -12.69 -4.35 -6.87
N ALA A 32 -12.41 -5.57 -7.34
CA ALA A 32 -13.22 -6.76 -7.06
C ALA A 32 -13.31 -7.15 -5.56
N ILE A 33 -12.40 -6.63 -4.72
CA ILE A 33 -12.39 -6.84 -3.26
C ILE A 33 -12.61 -5.54 -2.48
N GLY A 34 -13.09 -4.49 -3.15
CA GLY A 34 -13.33 -3.18 -2.54
C GLY A 34 -12.09 -2.30 -2.42
N GLY A 35 -11.05 -2.53 -3.23
CA GLY A 35 -9.96 -1.56 -3.43
C GLY A 35 -10.34 -0.46 -4.43
N GLU A 36 -9.56 0.60 -4.49
CA GLU A 36 -9.82 1.77 -5.35
C GLU A 36 -8.81 1.90 -6.51
N GLY A 37 -7.85 0.96 -6.62
CA GLY A 37 -6.83 0.97 -7.66
C GLY A 37 -5.81 2.11 -7.53
N LEU A 38 -5.66 2.69 -6.32
CA LEU A 38 -4.81 3.85 -6.06
C LEU A 38 -3.35 3.49 -5.72
N GLY A 39 -3.03 2.19 -5.75
CA GLY A 39 -1.72 1.66 -5.44
C GLY A 39 -1.47 0.31 -6.11
N VAL A 40 -0.24 -0.20 -5.98
CA VAL A 40 0.11 -1.52 -6.50
C VAL A 40 -0.41 -2.62 -5.59
N ARG A 41 -0.68 -3.80 -6.14
CA ARG A 41 -1.14 -4.92 -5.33
C ARG A 41 0.01 -5.45 -4.47
N PRO A 42 -0.23 -5.84 -3.20
CA PRO A 42 0.85 -6.30 -2.32
C PRO A 42 1.70 -7.42 -2.91
N MET A 43 1.08 -8.35 -3.66
CA MET A 43 1.78 -9.46 -4.29
C MET A 43 2.59 -9.02 -5.52
N GLU A 44 2.17 -7.99 -6.23
CA GLU A 44 2.92 -7.41 -7.37
C GLU A 44 4.13 -6.60 -6.89
N LEU A 45 4.08 -6.07 -5.67
CA LEU A 45 5.17 -5.29 -5.07
C LEU A 45 6.34 -6.16 -4.59
N VAL A 46 6.08 -7.44 -4.28
CA VAL A 46 7.10 -8.39 -3.82
C VAL A 46 7.84 -9.05 -4.98
N LEU A 47 7.23 -9.11 -6.17
CA LEU A 47 7.73 -9.79 -7.36
C LEU A 47 8.54 -8.83 -8.25
#